data_AF-A0A947Y2H8-F1
#
_entry.id   AF-A0A947Y2H8-F1
#
_cell.length_a   1.000
_cell.length_b   1.000
_cell.length_c   1.000
_cell.angle_alpha   90.00
_cell.angle_beta   90.00
_cell.angle_gamma   90.00
#
_symmetry.space_group_name_H-M   'P 1'
#
loop_
_entity.id
_entity.type
_entity.pdbx_description
1 polymer ?
#
loop_
_entity_poly.entity_id
_entity_poly.type
_entity_poly.pdbx_seq_one_letter_code
_entity_poly.pdbx_strand_id
1 'polypeptide(L)'
;MTFNVKYQIGSKYLTKPSKRRSGLAISPGVKFLVAHDTGNPGSTANGNVRYYENSKDVMSASAHIFVDDKEIIECIPALVVSAPEKAWHVLYNLPTDDQLFGCNANDAAIGFEYCYGGSIDADEAYRKYVWVMAYACHKYSLDPKRSVVGHFFLDPQRKTDPVTGLASSRRTYEQLLRDVVTEFEVCSGLAVARTVKTIPQSGTVNVAAKLNIRKGAPNTRAPIHQVVQRGTRLTYAGLVQDGEPVNGNPLWYDDGNGNYFWSGGVTV
;
A
#
# COMPACT_ATOMS: atom_id res chain seq x y z
N MET A 1 17.11 8.81 14.20
CA MET A 1 16.39 7.60 14.62
C MET A 1 16.41 6.61 13.46
N THR A 2 16.67 5.33 13.72
CA THR A 2 16.70 4.27 12.70
C THR A 2 15.28 3.83 12.35
N PHE A 3 14.96 3.69 11.06
CA PHE A 3 13.66 3.18 10.63
C PHE A 3 13.52 1.69 10.92
N ASN A 4 12.38 1.27 11.49
CA ASN A 4 12.07 -0.11 11.78
C ASN A 4 11.79 -0.92 10.49
N VAL A 5 12.70 -1.84 10.15
CA VAL A 5 12.59 -2.67 8.95
C VAL A 5 11.71 -3.89 9.23
N LYS A 6 10.55 -3.97 8.57
CA LYS A 6 9.57 -5.07 8.76
C LYS A 6 9.61 -6.14 7.67
N TYR A 7 10.01 -5.77 6.45
CA TYR A 7 10.05 -6.68 5.31
C TYR A 7 11.40 -6.59 4.59
N GLN A 8 11.79 -7.69 3.95
CA GLN A 8 12.94 -7.70 3.03
C GLN A 8 12.50 -7.24 1.65
N ILE A 9 13.33 -6.43 0.99
CA ILE A 9 13.17 -6.04 -0.42
C ILE A 9 14.11 -6.93 -1.23
N GLY A 10 13.56 -7.78 -2.09
CA GLY A 10 14.33 -8.62 -2.99
C GLY A 10 14.72 -7.86 -4.26
N SER A 11 15.91 -8.13 -4.80
CA SER A 11 16.35 -7.58 -6.09
C SER A 11 16.23 -8.61 -7.19
N LYS A 12 15.54 -8.25 -8.27
CA LYS A 12 15.47 -9.05 -9.51
C LYS A 12 15.52 -8.13 -10.72
N TYR A 13 16.70 -7.59 -10.95
CA TYR A 13 16.89 -6.53 -11.91
C TYR A 13 16.67 -6.97 -13.35
N LEU A 14 15.95 -6.14 -14.12
CA LEU A 14 15.79 -6.33 -15.56
C LEU A 14 17.14 -6.18 -16.28
N THR A 15 17.31 -6.84 -17.43
CA THR A 15 18.49 -6.64 -18.27
C THR A 15 18.59 -5.19 -18.77
N LYS A 16 19.77 -4.58 -18.67
CA LYS A 16 20.09 -3.26 -19.25
C LYS A 16 21.28 -3.33 -20.22
N PRO A 17 21.31 -2.52 -21.30
CA PRO A 17 20.23 -1.63 -21.72
C PRO A 17 19.08 -2.40 -22.38
N SER A 18 17.85 -1.93 -22.18
CA SER A 18 16.64 -2.41 -22.88
C SER A 18 15.62 -1.28 -22.97
N LYS A 19 14.53 -1.46 -23.73
CA LYS A 19 13.45 -0.46 -23.79
C LYS A 19 12.79 -0.22 -22.43
N ARG A 20 12.70 -1.25 -21.58
CA ARG A 20 12.15 -1.14 -20.22
C ARG A 20 13.13 -0.60 -19.18
N ARG A 21 14.44 -0.79 -19.36
CA ARG A 21 15.48 -0.35 -18.42
C ARG A 21 16.67 0.25 -19.17
N SER A 22 16.71 1.58 -19.22
CA SER A 22 17.79 2.33 -19.86
C SER A 22 19.11 2.29 -19.08
N GLY A 23 19.04 2.14 -17.75
CA GLY A 23 20.20 2.28 -16.87
C GLY A 23 20.56 3.72 -16.53
N LEU A 24 19.75 4.70 -16.97
CA LEU A 24 19.95 6.11 -16.64
C LEU A 24 19.59 6.37 -15.18
N ALA A 25 20.40 7.18 -14.50
CA ALA A 25 20.14 7.60 -13.13
C ALA A 25 18.93 8.54 -13.05
N ILE A 26 18.19 8.46 -11.94
CA ILE A 26 17.24 9.50 -11.54
C ILE A 26 17.99 10.81 -11.27
N SER A 27 17.47 11.93 -11.77
CA SER A 27 18.07 13.26 -11.64
C SER A 27 16.95 14.32 -11.63
N PRO A 28 16.92 15.26 -10.67
CA PRO A 28 17.99 15.65 -9.73
C PRO A 28 18.06 14.83 -8.44
N GLY A 29 17.36 13.69 -8.39
CA GLY A 29 17.19 12.85 -7.20
C GLY A 29 15.73 12.47 -7.04
N VAL A 30 15.42 11.53 -6.14
CA VAL A 30 14.03 11.14 -5.87
C VAL A 30 13.31 12.27 -5.13
N LYS A 31 12.16 12.70 -5.65
CA LYS A 31 11.35 13.82 -5.14
C LYS A 31 9.95 13.40 -4.67
N PHE A 32 9.41 12.33 -5.24
CA PHE A 32 8.09 11.79 -4.88
C PHE A 32 7.96 10.32 -5.27
N LEU A 33 6.85 9.69 -4.87
CA LEU A 33 6.52 8.31 -5.13
C LEU A 33 5.20 8.25 -5.90
N VAL A 34 5.09 7.34 -6.86
CA VAL A 34 3.84 7.10 -7.60
C VAL A 34 3.29 5.74 -7.23
N ALA A 35 2.07 5.74 -6.72
CA ALA A 35 1.29 4.55 -6.41
C ALA A 35 0.59 4.04 -7.67
N HIS A 36 0.85 2.80 -8.03
CA HIS A 36 0.23 2.08 -9.14
C HIS A 36 -0.45 0.80 -8.64
N ASP A 37 -1.27 0.22 -9.50
CA ASP A 37 -1.71 -1.16 -9.40
C ASP A 37 -1.48 -1.86 -10.74
N THR A 38 -1.23 -3.16 -10.67
CA THR A 38 -0.81 -3.96 -11.84
C THR A 38 -1.82 -3.98 -12.99
N GLY A 39 -3.07 -3.54 -12.77
CA GLY A 39 -4.16 -3.68 -13.74
C GLY A 39 -4.48 -5.13 -14.13
N ASN A 40 -3.94 -6.11 -13.40
CA ASN A 40 -4.00 -7.52 -13.77
C ASN A 40 -4.29 -8.39 -12.53
N PRO A 41 -5.58 -8.58 -12.18
CA PRO A 41 -5.99 -9.33 -11.01
C PRO A 41 -5.40 -10.75 -10.98
N GLY A 42 -4.77 -11.12 -9.86
CA GLY A 42 -4.16 -12.43 -9.65
C GLY A 42 -2.71 -12.56 -10.15
N SER A 43 -2.15 -11.51 -10.76
CA SER A 43 -0.74 -11.50 -11.15
C SER A 43 0.17 -11.29 -9.94
N THR A 44 1.20 -12.13 -9.79
CA THR A 44 2.18 -12.05 -8.69
C THR A 44 3.29 -11.05 -9.00
N ALA A 45 4.00 -10.58 -7.98
CA ALA A 45 5.14 -9.68 -8.14
C ALA A 45 6.21 -10.30 -9.06
N ASN A 46 6.61 -11.54 -8.80
CA ASN A 46 7.56 -12.27 -9.65
C ASN A 46 7.01 -12.52 -11.06
N GLY A 47 5.70 -12.75 -11.21
CA GLY A 47 5.05 -12.88 -12.51
C GLY A 47 5.17 -11.61 -13.35
N ASN A 48 4.87 -10.45 -12.76
CA ASN A 48 5.00 -9.16 -13.43
C ASN A 48 6.45 -8.82 -13.79
N VAL A 49 7.40 -9.09 -12.89
CA VAL A 49 8.84 -8.90 -13.20
C VAL A 49 9.31 -9.81 -14.34
N ARG A 50 8.85 -11.07 -14.39
CA ARG A 50 9.12 -11.96 -15.54
C ARG A 50 8.51 -11.42 -16.84
N TYR A 51 7.29 -10.90 -16.78
CA TYR A 51 6.67 -10.27 -17.94
C TYR A 51 7.48 -9.08 -18.45
N TYR A 52 7.93 -8.19 -17.55
CA TYR A 52 8.81 -7.08 -17.92
C TYR A 52 10.12 -7.57 -18.56
N GLU A 53 10.79 -8.55 -17.96
CA GLU A 53 12.04 -9.09 -18.51
C GLU A 53 11.84 -9.72 -19.90
N ASN A 54 10.78 -10.52 -20.08
CA ASN A 54 10.50 -11.19 -21.35
C ASN A 54 10.10 -10.23 -22.48
N SER A 55 9.63 -9.03 -22.14
CA SER A 55 9.17 -8.02 -23.10
C SER A 55 10.04 -6.76 -23.08
N LYS A 56 11.25 -6.86 -22.53
CA LYS A 56 12.19 -5.75 -22.31
C LYS A 56 12.56 -4.98 -23.58
N ASP A 57 12.47 -5.62 -24.75
CA ASP A 57 12.78 -5.02 -26.07
C ASP A 57 11.55 -4.82 -26.96
N VAL A 58 10.36 -5.17 -26.47
CA VAL A 58 9.10 -5.02 -27.20
C VAL A 58 8.41 -3.70 -26.87
N MET A 59 8.39 -3.31 -25.59
CA MET A 59 7.74 -2.09 -25.12
C MET A 59 8.54 -1.40 -24.02
N SER A 60 8.25 -0.12 -23.77
CA SER A 60 9.04 0.67 -22.83
C SER A 60 8.43 0.75 -21.42
N ALA A 61 7.11 0.72 -21.26
CA ALA A 61 6.48 0.91 -19.94
C ALA A 61 7.19 0.12 -18.84
N SER A 62 7.51 0.71 -17.70
CA SER A 62 8.25 0.03 -16.64
C SER A 62 7.98 0.70 -15.30
N ALA A 63 8.31 0.02 -14.21
CA ALA A 63 8.13 0.46 -12.84
C ALA A 63 9.27 -0.12 -12.00
N HIS A 64 9.49 0.42 -10.81
CA HIS A 64 10.64 0.03 -10.00
C HIS A 64 10.36 -1.23 -9.20
N ILE A 65 9.21 -1.28 -8.53
CA ILE A 65 8.93 -2.25 -7.48
C ILE A 65 7.55 -2.86 -7.68
N PHE A 66 7.45 -4.19 -7.58
CA PHE A 66 6.19 -4.93 -7.51
C PHE A 66 5.99 -5.50 -6.10
N VAL A 67 4.76 -5.43 -5.60
CA VAL A 67 4.43 -5.87 -4.24
C VAL A 67 3.22 -6.78 -4.25
N ASP A 68 3.39 -8.01 -3.75
CA ASP A 68 2.28 -8.93 -3.45
C ASP A 68 2.33 -9.43 -2.00
N ASP A 69 1.50 -10.42 -1.68
CA ASP A 69 1.42 -11.00 -0.35
C ASP A 69 2.64 -11.83 0.05
N LYS A 70 3.47 -12.24 -0.91
CA LYS A 70 4.63 -13.10 -0.67
C LYS A 70 5.92 -12.32 -0.64
N GLU A 71 6.08 -11.33 -1.51
CA GLU A 71 7.35 -10.65 -1.73
C GLU A 71 7.23 -9.19 -2.18
N ILE A 72 8.31 -8.44 -1.95
CA ILE A 72 8.55 -7.12 -2.51
C ILE A 72 9.74 -7.27 -3.45
N ILE A 73 9.55 -7.04 -4.75
CA ILE A 73 10.60 -7.19 -5.75
C ILE A 73 10.93 -5.85 -6.39
N GLU A 74 12.16 -5.41 -6.21
CA GLU A 74 12.78 -4.33 -6.97
C GLU A 74 13.37 -4.87 -8.28
N CYS A 75 12.82 -4.44 -9.41
CA CYS A 75 13.27 -4.85 -10.75
C CYS A 75 14.01 -3.75 -11.53
N ILE A 76 13.92 -2.50 -11.07
CA ILE A 76 14.80 -1.39 -11.48
C ILE A 76 15.35 -0.76 -10.19
N PRO A 77 16.68 -0.52 -10.08
CA PRO A 77 17.30 0.08 -8.89
C PRO A 77 16.55 1.29 -8.33
N ALA A 78 16.12 1.21 -7.06
CA ALA A 78 15.34 2.27 -6.42
C ALA A 78 15.57 2.40 -4.92
N LEU A 79 15.69 1.31 -4.17
CA LEU A 79 15.73 1.27 -2.71
C LEU A 79 16.87 0.39 -2.18
N VAL A 80 17.27 -0.66 -2.88
CA VAL A 80 18.30 -1.60 -2.38
C VAL A 80 19.72 -1.05 -2.59
N VAL A 81 20.02 -0.54 -3.78
CA VAL A 81 21.32 0.06 -4.11
C VAL A 81 21.31 1.59 -3.96
N SER A 82 22.49 2.22 -3.95
CA SER A 82 22.64 3.66 -3.68
C SER A 82 22.26 4.56 -4.86
N ALA A 83 22.38 4.07 -6.10
CA ALA A 83 22.11 4.84 -7.32
C ALA A 83 20.77 4.40 -7.93
N PRO A 84 19.66 5.14 -7.69
CA PRO A 84 18.38 4.83 -8.30
C PRO A 84 18.40 5.15 -9.80
N GLU A 85 17.74 4.30 -10.58
CA GLU A 85 17.61 4.43 -12.04
C GLU A 85 16.19 4.86 -12.41
N LYS A 86 16.03 5.48 -13.58
CA LYS A 86 14.72 5.87 -14.13
C LYS A 86 13.88 4.66 -14.52
N ALA A 87 12.56 4.81 -14.42
CA ALA A 87 11.59 3.91 -15.04
C ALA A 87 10.55 4.72 -15.84
N TRP A 88 9.85 4.04 -16.74
CA TRP A 88 8.88 4.64 -17.67
C TRP A 88 7.44 4.33 -17.20
N HIS A 89 7.04 4.88 -16.05
CA HIS A 89 5.77 4.52 -15.37
C HIS A 89 4.65 5.56 -15.51
N VAL A 90 4.95 6.78 -15.99
CA VAL A 90 3.98 7.82 -16.33
C VAL A 90 4.30 8.36 -17.73
N LEU A 91 3.32 8.88 -18.48
CA LEU A 91 3.63 9.50 -19.78
C LEU A 91 4.43 10.80 -19.59
N TYR A 92 5.50 10.95 -20.35
CA TYR A 92 6.47 12.04 -20.20
C TYR A 92 5.88 13.43 -20.54
N ASN A 93 4.82 13.48 -21.35
CA ASN A 93 4.24 14.74 -21.85
C ASN A 93 3.00 15.20 -21.07
N LEU A 94 2.72 14.60 -19.91
CA LEU A 94 1.69 15.09 -19.00
C LEU A 94 2.27 16.21 -18.14
N PRO A 95 1.55 17.32 -17.92
CA PRO A 95 2.10 18.46 -17.16
C PRO A 95 1.87 18.35 -15.65
N THR A 96 1.03 17.41 -15.18
CA THR A 96 0.52 17.42 -13.81
C THR A 96 1.58 17.10 -12.76
N ASP A 97 2.51 16.20 -13.05
CA ASP A 97 3.66 15.90 -12.19
C ASP A 97 4.62 17.10 -12.07
N ASP A 98 4.99 17.72 -13.19
CA ASP A 98 5.80 18.93 -13.19
C ASP A 98 5.13 20.09 -12.43
N GLN A 99 3.81 20.24 -12.53
CA GLN A 99 3.05 21.24 -11.77
C GLN A 99 3.00 20.97 -10.26
N LEU A 100 2.90 19.70 -9.85
CA LEU A 100 2.78 19.32 -8.44
C LEU A 100 4.13 19.22 -7.72
N PHE A 101 5.16 18.73 -8.42
CA PHE A 101 6.44 18.33 -7.83
C PHE A 101 7.64 19.07 -8.44
N GLY A 102 7.44 19.91 -9.45
CA GLY A 102 8.50 20.64 -10.13
C GLY A 102 9.44 19.75 -10.96
N CYS A 103 9.04 18.51 -11.24
CA CYS A 103 9.82 17.54 -12.01
C CYS A 103 8.93 16.43 -12.59
N ASN A 104 9.37 15.86 -13.71
CA ASN A 104 8.71 14.73 -14.34
C ASN A 104 8.84 13.44 -13.49
N ALA A 105 7.78 12.64 -13.44
CA ALA A 105 7.73 11.41 -12.66
C ALA A 105 8.78 10.39 -13.10
N ASN A 106 9.03 10.23 -14.41
CA ASN A 106 10.03 9.27 -14.87
C ASN A 106 11.47 9.67 -14.52
N ASP A 107 11.70 10.97 -14.25
CA ASP A 107 13.03 11.50 -13.95
C ASP A 107 13.34 11.55 -12.45
N ALA A 108 12.30 11.66 -11.61
CA ALA A 108 12.42 12.00 -10.20
C ALA A 108 11.49 11.22 -9.26
N ALA A 109 10.68 10.27 -9.75
CA ALA A 109 9.80 9.47 -8.90
C ALA A 109 10.12 7.98 -8.91
N ILE A 110 9.70 7.31 -7.84
CA ILE A 110 9.71 5.84 -7.76
C ILE A 110 8.28 5.32 -7.92
N GLY A 111 8.01 4.59 -8.99
CA GLY A 111 6.77 3.83 -9.21
C GLY A 111 6.70 2.49 -8.47
N PHE A 112 5.62 2.27 -7.72
CA PHE A 112 5.31 1.03 -6.98
C PHE A 112 4.03 0.39 -7.50
N GLU A 113 4.09 -0.88 -7.86
CA GLU A 113 2.99 -1.64 -8.45
C GLU A 113 2.34 -2.58 -7.41
N TYR A 114 1.11 -2.28 -7.02
CA TYR A 114 0.31 -3.11 -6.13
C TYR A 114 -0.30 -4.30 -6.87
N CYS A 115 0.08 -5.52 -6.47
CA CYS A 115 -0.53 -6.76 -6.95
C CYS A 115 -1.77 -7.08 -6.11
N TYR A 116 -2.87 -7.46 -6.76
CA TYR A 116 -4.16 -7.69 -6.10
C TYR A 116 -4.98 -8.77 -6.79
N GLY A 117 -6.04 -9.26 -6.14
CA GLY A 117 -6.98 -10.22 -6.71
C GLY A 117 -6.45 -11.66 -6.78
N GLY A 118 -7.25 -12.56 -7.37
CA GLY A 118 -6.92 -13.98 -7.44
C GLY A 118 -6.73 -14.61 -6.05
N SER A 119 -5.62 -15.34 -5.86
CA SER A 119 -5.27 -15.98 -4.60
C SER A 119 -4.35 -15.14 -3.70
N ILE A 120 -4.11 -13.87 -4.04
CA ILE A 120 -3.22 -12.97 -3.26
C ILE A 120 -3.92 -12.63 -1.94
N ASP A 121 -3.22 -12.81 -0.82
CA ASP A 121 -3.68 -12.27 0.47
C ASP A 121 -3.64 -10.74 0.43
N ALA A 122 -4.83 -10.16 0.22
CA ALA A 122 -5.01 -8.73 0.14
C ALA A 122 -4.49 -7.97 1.37
N ASP A 123 -4.58 -8.53 2.58
CA ASP A 123 -4.14 -7.86 3.81
C ASP A 123 -2.61 -7.83 3.92
N GLU A 124 -1.94 -8.93 3.60
CA GLU A 124 -0.47 -8.98 3.58
C GLU A 124 0.12 -8.13 2.45
N ALA A 125 -0.44 -8.22 1.24
CA ALA A 125 0.01 -7.43 0.09
C ALA A 125 -0.06 -5.93 0.39
N TYR A 126 -1.18 -5.46 0.98
CA TYR A 126 -1.34 -4.05 1.31
C TYR A 126 -0.43 -3.60 2.45
N ARG A 127 -0.21 -4.43 3.48
CA ARG A 127 0.76 -4.11 4.55
C ARG A 127 2.17 -3.93 3.99
N LYS A 128 2.60 -4.80 3.07
CA LYS A 128 3.89 -4.66 2.38
C LYS A 128 3.95 -3.42 1.50
N TYR A 129 2.87 -3.13 0.77
CA TYR A 129 2.77 -1.99 -0.13
C TYR A 129 2.88 -0.66 0.63
N VAL A 130 2.13 -0.50 1.71
CA VAL A 130 2.21 0.66 2.61
C VAL A 130 3.61 0.79 3.23
N TRP A 131 4.17 -0.32 3.75
CA TRP A 131 5.49 -0.30 4.38
C TRP A 131 6.61 0.10 3.42
N VAL A 132 6.64 -0.43 2.20
CA VAL A 132 7.73 -0.14 1.27
C VAL A 132 7.68 1.32 0.79
N MET A 133 6.49 1.89 0.64
CA MET A 133 6.33 3.32 0.33
C MET A 133 6.76 4.20 1.51
N ALA A 134 6.40 3.84 2.75
CA ALA A 134 6.88 4.53 3.94
C ALA A 134 8.42 4.44 4.09
N TYR A 135 9.00 3.28 3.81
CA TYR A 135 10.45 3.08 3.80
C TYR A 135 11.13 3.94 2.72
N ALA A 136 10.53 4.05 1.53
CA ALA A 136 11.03 4.93 0.48
C ALA A 136 11.01 6.41 0.90
N CYS A 137 9.95 6.87 1.58
CA CYS A 137 9.92 8.21 2.16
C CYS A 137 11.07 8.42 3.16
N HIS A 138 11.35 7.43 4.01
CA HIS A 138 12.47 7.51 4.95
C HIS A 138 13.83 7.56 4.23
N LYS A 139 14.07 6.64 3.28
CA LYS A 139 15.33 6.53 2.53
C LYS A 139 15.67 7.83 1.81
N TYR A 140 14.65 8.52 1.27
CA TYR A 140 14.82 9.72 0.47
C TYR A 140 14.47 11.02 1.20
N SER A 141 14.23 10.97 2.51
CA SER A 141 13.85 12.15 3.32
C SER A 141 12.64 12.91 2.74
N LEU A 142 11.65 12.18 2.25
CA LEU A 142 10.41 12.72 1.70
C LEU A 142 9.36 12.91 2.80
N ASP A 143 8.50 13.92 2.65
CA ASP A 143 7.33 14.09 3.51
C ASP A 143 6.21 13.14 3.03
N PRO A 144 5.85 12.07 3.79
CA PRO A 144 4.84 11.12 3.37
C PRO A 144 3.44 11.74 3.18
N LYS A 145 3.19 12.93 3.74
CA LYS A 145 1.90 13.65 3.56
C LYS A 145 1.80 14.35 2.20
N ARG A 146 2.93 14.58 1.53
CA ARG A 146 3.02 15.42 0.32
C ARG A 146 3.65 14.72 -0.87
N SER A 147 4.51 13.74 -0.62
CA SER A 147 5.36 13.12 -1.65
C SER A 147 4.84 11.79 -2.19
N VAL A 148 3.55 11.47 -1.98
CA VAL A 148 2.92 10.24 -2.49
C VAL A 148 1.70 10.62 -3.32
N VAL A 149 1.64 10.13 -4.56
CA VAL A 149 0.55 10.41 -5.49
C VAL A 149 0.10 9.15 -6.23
N GLY A 150 -1.18 9.01 -6.53
CA GLY A 150 -1.72 7.95 -7.38
C GLY A 150 -1.60 8.31 -8.86
N HIS A 151 -1.36 7.32 -9.71
CA HIS A 151 -1.21 7.55 -11.15
C HIS A 151 -2.46 8.17 -11.80
N PHE A 152 -3.67 7.80 -11.35
CA PHE A 152 -4.93 8.42 -11.78
C PHE A 152 -4.97 9.93 -11.55
N PHE A 153 -4.21 10.47 -10.60
CA PHE A 153 -4.14 11.91 -10.36
C PHE A 153 -3.24 12.59 -11.39
N LEU A 154 -2.19 11.90 -11.86
CA LEU A 154 -1.24 12.40 -12.85
C LEU A 154 -1.75 12.23 -14.29
N ASP A 155 -2.51 11.17 -14.57
CA ASP A 155 -3.08 10.84 -15.89
C ASP A 155 -4.58 10.47 -15.80
N PRO A 156 -5.45 11.40 -15.36
CA PRO A 156 -6.85 11.08 -15.04
C PRO A 156 -7.71 10.69 -16.25
N GLN A 157 -7.29 11.05 -17.47
CA GLN A 157 -8.05 10.71 -18.68
C GLN A 157 -7.91 9.24 -19.08
N ARG A 158 -6.84 8.58 -18.62
CA ARG A 158 -6.40 7.30 -19.17
C ARG A 158 -6.14 6.26 -18.10
N LYS A 159 -5.91 6.69 -16.85
CA LYS A 159 -5.49 5.85 -15.73
C LYS A 159 -6.46 5.93 -14.56
N THR A 160 -6.64 4.79 -13.92
CA THR A 160 -7.46 4.61 -12.71
C THR A 160 -6.64 4.00 -11.57
N ASP A 161 -5.40 3.58 -11.82
CA ASP A 161 -4.52 3.02 -10.80
C ASP A 161 -4.05 4.11 -9.81
N PRO A 162 -3.92 3.79 -8.51
CA PRO A 162 -4.08 2.48 -7.87
C PRO A 162 -5.53 2.20 -7.40
N VAL A 163 -6.51 3.05 -7.74
CA VAL A 163 -7.86 3.00 -7.17
C VAL A 163 -8.54 1.67 -7.45
N THR A 164 -8.36 1.13 -8.67
CA THR A 164 -8.93 -0.15 -9.07
C THR A 164 -8.41 -1.31 -8.20
N GLY A 165 -7.10 -1.41 -8.03
CA GLY A 165 -6.50 -2.43 -7.18
C GLY A 165 -6.86 -2.28 -5.71
N LEU A 166 -6.85 -1.05 -5.20
CA LEU A 166 -7.26 -0.76 -3.81
C LEU A 166 -8.72 -1.16 -3.57
N ALA A 167 -9.64 -0.80 -4.46
CA ALA A 167 -11.06 -1.13 -4.36
C ALA A 167 -11.30 -2.65 -4.42
N SER A 168 -10.58 -3.39 -5.27
CA SER A 168 -10.63 -4.86 -5.29
C SER A 168 -10.27 -5.47 -3.93
N SER A 169 -9.45 -4.77 -3.16
CA SER A 169 -9.03 -5.14 -1.82
C SER A 169 -9.75 -4.40 -0.69
N ARG A 170 -10.88 -3.74 -0.99
CA ARG A 170 -11.75 -2.98 -0.06
C ARG A 170 -11.05 -1.82 0.64
N ARG A 171 -10.21 -1.10 -0.09
CA ARG A 171 -9.44 0.05 0.40
C ARG A 171 -9.66 1.25 -0.51
N THR A 172 -9.45 2.44 0.04
CA THR A 172 -9.52 3.68 -0.74
C THR A 172 -8.13 4.31 -0.88
N TYR A 173 -8.01 5.22 -1.85
CA TYR A 173 -6.77 5.97 -2.06
C TYR A 173 -6.45 6.88 -0.86
N GLU A 174 -7.46 7.50 -0.25
CA GLU A 174 -7.28 8.33 0.95
C GLU A 174 -6.81 7.49 2.14
N GLN A 175 -7.27 6.23 2.23
CA GLN A 175 -6.79 5.29 3.24
C GLN A 175 -5.31 4.95 3.00
N LEU A 176 -4.91 4.68 1.76
CA LEU A 176 -3.49 4.48 1.40
C LEU A 176 -2.61 5.64 1.87
N LEU A 177 -2.98 6.89 1.54
CA LEU A 177 -2.19 8.07 1.93
C LEU A 177 -2.07 8.20 3.45
N ARG A 178 -3.17 8.01 4.20
CA ARG A 178 -3.13 8.03 5.68
C ARG A 178 -2.29 6.90 6.26
N ASP A 179 -2.37 5.72 5.67
CA ASP A 179 -1.69 4.54 6.16
C ASP A 179 -0.18 4.62 5.93
N VAL A 180 0.28 5.18 4.81
CA VAL A 180 1.71 5.44 4.55
C VAL A 180 2.28 6.43 5.56
N VAL A 181 1.57 7.51 5.87
CA VAL A 181 1.97 8.48 6.90
C VAL A 181 2.05 7.79 8.27
N THR A 182 1.02 7.04 8.65
CA THR A 182 0.99 6.32 9.93
C THR A 182 2.14 5.31 10.02
N GLU A 183 2.36 4.54 8.95
CA GLU A 183 3.42 3.53 8.91
C GLU A 183 4.80 4.16 8.98
N PHE A 184 5.01 5.31 8.31
CA PHE A 184 6.23 6.09 8.40
C PHE A 184 6.48 6.58 9.83
N GLU A 185 5.47 7.15 10.49
CA GLU A 185 5.57 7.64 11.87
C GLU A 185 5.88 6.50 12.85
N VAL A 186 5.18 5.37 12.72
CA VAL A 186 5.41 4.17 13.53
C VAL A 186 6.83 3.63 13.33
N CYS A 187 7.26 3.45 12.09
CA CYS A 187 8.58 2.88 11.81
C CYS A 187 9.72 3.85 12.14
N SER A 188 9.47 5.16 12.12
CA SER A 188 10.46 6.18 12.50
C SER A 188 10.53 6.44 14.01
N GLY A 189 9.69 5.78 14.82
CA GLY A 189 9.58 6.04 16.25
C GLY A 189 8.94 7.38 16.61
N LEU A 190 8.23 8.00 15.65
CA LEU A 190 7.52 9.26 15.81
C LEU A 190 6.05 9.06 16.22
N ALA A 191 5.54 7.84 16.09
CA ALA A 191 4.16 7.54 16.48
C ALA A 191 3.95 7.77 17.97
N VAL A 192 3.00 8.65 18.28
CA VAL A 192 2.49 8.80 19.65
C VAL A 192 1.59 7.60 19.94
N ALA A 193 1.78 6.95 21.10
CA ALA A 193 0.91 5.87 21.53
C ALA A 193 -0.54 6.38 21.63
N ARG A 194 -1.37 6.01 20.66
CA ARG A 194 -2.80 6.33 20.70
C ARG A 194 -3.48 5.34 21.64
N THR A 195 -3.95 5.82 22.78
CA THR A 195 -4.82 5.03 23.65
C THR A 195 -6.18 4.85 22.97
N VAL A 196 -6.55 3.60 22.71
CA VAL A 196 -7.89 3.26 22.21
C VAL A 196 -8.88 3.58 23.31
N LYS A 197 -9.81 4.51 23.06
CA LYS A 197 -10.89 4.82 23.99
C LYS A 197 -12.06 3.86 23.74
N THR A 198 -12.15 2.83 24.57
CA THR A 198 -13.30 1.92 24.57
C THR A 198 -14.38 2.46 25.51
N ILE A 199 -15.59 2.63 24.99
CA ILE A 199 -16.79 2.92 25.78
C ILE A 199 -17.34 1.59 26.30
N PRO A 200 -17.48 1.41 27.64
CA PRO A 200 -18.06 0.20 28.19
C PRO A 200 -19.50 0.01 27.69
N GLN A 201 -19.72 -1.06 26.94
CA GLN A 201 -21.03 -1.43 26.42
C GLN A 201 -20.96 -2.90 26.03
N SER A 202 -21.82 -3.73 26.60
CA SER A 202 -21.87 -5.14 26.26
C SER A 202 -23.11 -5.49 25.44
N GLY A 203 -22.98 -6.53 24.64
CA GLY A 203 -24.08 -6.99 23.80
C GLY A 203 -23.70 -8.19 22.97
N THR A 204 -24.63 -8.58 22.10
CA THR A 204 -24.46 -9.68 21.17
C THR A 204 -24.86 -9.21 19.77
N VAL A 205 -24.10 -9.63 18.77
CA VAL A 205 -24.35 -9.31 17.36
C VAL A 205 -24.16 -10.56 16.51
N ASN A 206 -24.79 -10.58 15.33
CA ASN A 206 -24.66 -11.67 14.37
C ASN A 206 -23.78 -11.23 13.21
N VAL A 207 -22.82 -12.06 12.82
CA VAL A 207 -21.89 -11.78 11.73
C VAL A 207 -22.64 -11.78 10.38
N ALA A 208 -22.60 -10.67 9.66
CA ALA A 208 -23.34 -10.47 8.40
C ALA A 208 -22.64 -11.11 7.20
N ALA A 209 -21.31 -11.20 7.22
CA ALA A 209 -20.45 -11.81 6.21
C ALA A 209 -19.12 -12.25 6.84
N LYS A 210 -18.21 -12.89 6.08
CA LYS A 210 -16.86 -13.24 6.57
C LYS A 210 -16.17 -12.00 7.21
N LEU A 211 -15.84 -12.10 8.49
CA LEU A 211 -15.35 -10.99 9.32
C LEU A 211 -14.04 -11.35 10.00
N ASN A 212 -13.11 -10.40 10.03
CA ASN A 212 -11.83 -10.56 10.72
C ASN A 212 -11.91 -9.92 12.11
N ILE A 213 -11.59 -10.69 13.14
CA ILE A 213 -11.31 -10.22 14.48
C ILE A 213 -9.82 -9.85 14.52
N ARG A 214 -9.52 -8.60 14.91
CA ARG A 214 -8.19 -7.97 14.85
C ARG A 214 -7.60 -7.86 16.24
N LYS A 215 -6.36 -8.27 16.42
CA LYS A 215 -5.66 -8.26 17.71
C LYS A 215 -5.03 -6.90 17.99
N GLY A 216 -5.28 -6.35 19.17
CA GLY A 216 -4.54 -5.22 19.75
C GLY A 216 -4.90 -3.83 19.22
N ALA A 217 -5.57 -3.71 18.07
CA ALA A 217 -6.05 -2.42 17.59
C ALA A 217 -7.31 -2.52 16.69
N PRO A 218 -8.21 -1.52 16.74
CA PRO A 218 -9.42 -1.42 15.92
C PRO A 218 -9.10 -0.87 14.52
N ASN A 219 -8.24 -1.58 13.78
CA ASN A 219 -7.90 -1.26 12.40
C ASN A 219 -7.64 -2.54 11.58
N THR A 220 -7.80 -2.42 10.27
CA THR A 220 -7.66 -3.49 9.27
C THR A 220 -6.22 -3.93 9.06
N ARG A 221 -5.22 -3.15 9.47
CA ARG A 221 -3.80 -3.51 9.39
C ARG A 221 -3.33 -4.34 10.59
N ALA A 222 -4.09 -4.36 11.68
CA ALA A 222 -3.77 -5.16 12.85
C ALA A 222 -3.81 -6.67 12.52
N PRO A 223 -2.99 -7.49 13.20
CA PRO A 223 -2.98 -8.94 12.99
C PRO A 223 -4.36 -9.55 13.14
N ILE A 224 -4.72 -10.48 12.26
CA ILE A 224 -5.97 -11.24 12.39
C ILE A 224 -5.79 -12.21 13.57
N HIS A 225 -6.61 -12.05 14.61
CA HIS A 225 -6.74 -13.02 15.68
C HIS A 225 -7.54 -14.24 15.20
N GLN A 226 -8.67 -13.98 14.55
CA GLN A 226 -9.60 -15.01 14.07
C GLN A 226 -10.40 -14.51 12.87
N VAL A 227 -10.76 -15.43 11.98
CA VAL A 227 -11.74 -15.19 10.91
C VAL A 227 -13.03 -15.91 11.27
N VAL A 228 -14.15 -15.19 11.30
CA VAL A 228 -15.47 -15.74 11.64
C VAL A 228 -16.42 -15.68 10.45
N GLN A 229 -17.27 -16.71 10.33
CA GLN A 229 -18.18 -16.88 9.19
C GLN A 229 -19.53 -16.22 9.44
N ARG A 230 -20.28 -15.95 8.36
CA ARG A 230 -21.66 -15.44 8.41
C ARG A 230 -22.52 -16.29 9.36
N GLY A 231 -23.37 -15.64 10.15
CA GLY A 231 -24.27 -16.29 11.10
C GLY A 231 -23.64 -16.62 12.45
N THR A 232 -22.32 -16.46 12.61
CA THR A 232 -21.67 -16.59 13.92
C THR A 232 -22.18 -15.51 14.86
N ARG A 233 -22.56 -15.91 16.07
CA ARG A 233 -22.94 -14.98 17.14
C ARG A 233 -21.69 -14.54 17.89
N LEU A 234 -21.46 -13.24 17.99
CA LEU A 234 -20.35 -12.65 18.74
C LEU A 234 -20.85 -11.84 19.92
N THR A 235 -20.09 -11.86 21.01
CA THR A 235 -20.28 -10.98 22.16
C THR A 235 -19.24 -9.86 22.12
N TYR A 236 -19.63 -8.67 22.57
CA TYR A 236 -18.72 -7.55 22.79
C TYR A 236 -18.87 -7.01 24.21
N ALA A 237 -17.81 -6.38 24.71
CA ALA A 237 -17.73 -5.75 26.04
C ALA A 237 -17.51 -4.23 25.94
N GLY A 238 -17.18 -3.71 24.75
CA GLY A 238 -17.12 -2.28 24.53
C GLY A 238 -17.26 -1.85 23.08
N LEU A 239 -17.36 -0.52 22.91
CA LEU A 239 -17.47 0.16 21.63
C LEU A 239 -16.32 1.16 21.47
N VAL A 240 -15.64 1.12 20.33
CA VAL A 240 -14.66 2.12 19.92
C VAL A 240 -15.30 2.97 18.82
N GLN A 241 -15.40 4.28 19.06
CA GLN A 241 -16.04 5.21 18.12
C GLN A 241 -15.06 5.87 17.13
N ASP A 242 -13.77 5.81 17.42
CA ASP A 242 -12.71 6.50 16.70
C ASP A 242 -11.68 5.53 16.09
N GLY A 243 -12.09 4.29 15.82
CA GLY A 243 -11.28 3.29 15.12
C GLY A 243 -11.03 3.66 13.66
N GLU A 244 -10.27 2.82 12.94
CA GLU A 244 -10.07 3.05 11.50
C GLU A 244 -11.42 3.00 10.76
N PRO A 245 -11.80 4.05 10.01
CA PRO A 245 -13.02 4.01 9.23
C PRO A 245 -12.90 2.98 8.10
N VAL A 246 -13.77 1.97 8.11
CA VAL A 246 -13.95 1.05 6.97
C VAL A 246 -15.24 1.45 6.28
N ASN A 247 -15.15 1.77 4.98
CA ASN A 247 -16.28 2.31 4.19
C ASN A 247 -17.01 3.49 4.89
N GLY A 248 -16.24 4.38 5.52
CA GLY A 248 -16.78 5.56 6.23
C GLY A 248 -17.34 5.28 7.64
N ASN A 249 -17.41 4.02 8.09
CA ASN A 249 -17.85 3.68 9.44
C ASN A 249 -16.64 3.45 10.37
N PRO A 250 -16.40 4.33 11.36
CA PRO A 250 -15.29 4.22 12.32
C PRO A 250 -15.59 3.35 13.54
N LEU A 251 -16.80 2.76 13.62
CA LEU A 251 -17.24 2.04 14.79
C LEU A 251 -16.69 0.60 14.79
N TRP A 252 -16.03 0.23 15.88
CA TRP A 252 -15.52 -1.12 16.15
C TRP A 252 -16.02 -1.61 17.50
N TYR A 253 -16.25 -2.91 17.62
CA TYR A 253 -16.52 -3.57 18.88
C TYR A 253 -15.24 -4.11 19.51
N ASP A 254 -15.14 -4.05 20.83
CA ASP A 254 -14.10 -4.63 21.68
C ASP A 254 -14.65 -5.91 22.33
N ASP A 255 -13.97 -7.04 22.19
CA ASP A 255 -14.39 -8.32 22.76
C ASP A 255 -14.05 -8.48 24.26
N GLY A 256 -13.33 -7.52 24.85
CA GLY A 256 -12.86 -7.53 26.23
C GLY A 256 -11.52 -8.23 26.44
N ASN A 257 -10.96 -8.86 25.41
CA ASN A 257 -9.67 -9.55 25.43
C ASN A 257 -8.59 -8.81 24.63
N GLY A 258 -8.85 -7.53 24.32
CA GLY A 258 -7.97 -6.71 23.47
C GLY A 258 -8.07 -7.08 21.99
N ASN A 259 -9.17 -7.70 21.56
CA ASN A 259 -9.47 -7.89 20.15
C ASN A 259 -10.66 -7.05 19.70
N TYR A 260 -10.65 -6.68 18.42
CA TYR A 260 -11.59 -5.74 17.84
C TYR A 260 -12.20 -6.30 16.56
N PHE A 261 -13.48 -6.02 16.32
CA PHE A 261 -14.13 -6.35 15.05
C PHE A 261 -15.03 -5.21 14.56
N TRP A 262 -14.99 -4.95 13.25
CA TRP A 262 -15.67 -3.80 12.66
C TRP A 262 -17.18 -3.95 12.70
N SER A 263 -17.87 -2.92 13.18
CA SER A 263 -19.33 -2.96 13.41
C SER A 263 -20.16 -3.10 12.13
N GLY A 264 -19.66 -2.62 10.98
CA GLY A 264 -20.38 -2.79 9.72
C GLY A 264 -20.34 -4.22 9.18
N GLY A 265 -19.58 -5.12 9.80
CA GLY A 265 -19.54 -6.55 9.48
C GLY A 265 -20.57 -7.39 10.22
N VAL A 266 -21.42 -6.77 11.03
CA VAL A 266 -22.40 -7.45 11.89
C VAL A 266 -23.79 -6.80 11.80
N THR A 267 -24.81 -7.51 12.26
CA THR A 267 -26.18 -7.02 12.46
C THR A 267 -26.59 -7.28 13.91
N VAL A 268 -27.38 -6.37 14.48
CA VAL A 268 -28.01 -6.54 15.80
C VAL A 268 -29.13 -7.58 15.69
#